data_AF-A0A3E0MPV0-F1
#
_entry.id   AF-A0A3E0MPV0-F1
#
_cell.length_a   1.000
_cell.length_b   1.000
_cell.length_c   1.000
_cell.angle_alpha   90.00
_cell.angle_beta   90.00
_cell.angle_gamma   90.00
#
_symmetry.space_group_name_H-M   'P 1'
#
loop_
_entity.id
_entity.type
_entity.pdbx_description
1 polymer ?
#
loop_
_entity_poly.entity_id
_entity_poly.type
_entity_poly.pdbx_seq_one_letter_code
_entity_poly.pdbx_strand_id
1 'polypeptide(L)'
;MKQVKCPSCAHWYEVDSALDKYQYKCTHCESAYAVKTEKQLEREEGMKAPVSKPPLTWKRWGDMHWSLVILNNIGVVIQTIIFAIATIIGILVAPL
;
A
#
# COMPACT_ATOMS: atom_id res chain seq x y z
N MET A 1 29.06 2.74 -6.45
CA MET A 1 30.23 1.84 -6.37
C MET A 1 30.71 1.83 -4.92
N LYS A 2 30.84 0.65 -4.30
CA LYS A 2 31.31 0.48 -2.92
C LYS A 2 32.39 -0.60 -2.89
N GLN A 3 33.41 -0.44 -2.04
CA GLN A 3 34.39 -1.50 -1.78
C GLN A 3 33.97 -2.36 -0.59
N VAL A 4 34.07 -3.68 -0.74
CA VAL A 4 33.77 -4.66 0.32
C VAL A 4 34.89 -5.68 0.40
N LYS A 5 35.12 -6.21 1.62
CA LYS A 5 36.13 -7.24 1.87
C LYS A 5 35.50 -8.62 1.73
N CYS A 6 36.07 -9.47 0.88
CA CYS A 6 35.62 -10.86 0.73
C CYS A 6 35.82 -11.65 2.02
N PRO A 7 34.79 -12.36 2.54
CA PRO A 7 34.95 -13.19 3.73
C PRO A 7 35.82 -14.43 3.50
N SER A 8 35.90 -14.94 2.26
CA SER A 8 36.63 -16.17 1.93
C SER A 8 38.13 -15.95 1.71
N CYS A 9 38.50 -14.91 0.94
CA CYS A 9 39.89 -14.65 0.56
C CYS A 9 40.49 -13.37 1.14
N ALA A 10 39.70 -12.63 1.95
CA ALA A 10 40.09 -11.35 2.56
C ALA A 10 40.46 -10.20 1.59
N HIS A 11 40.30 -10.38 0.27
CA HIS A 11 40.57 -9.35 -0.73
C HIS A 11 39.46 -8.31 -0.78
N TRP A 12 39.82 -7.04 -0.97
CA TRP A 12 38.88 -5.96 -1.27
C TRP A 12 38.51 -5.95 -2.74
N TYR A 13 37.21 -5.80 -3.06
CA TYR A 13 36.73 -5.70 -4.43
C TYR A 13 35.53 -4.74 -4.52
N GLU A 14 35.28 -4.24 -5.72
CA GLU A 14 34.21 -3.28 -5.99
C GLU A 14 32.90 -3.98 -6.29
N VAL A 15 31.81 -3.47 -5.71
CA VAL A 15 30.45 -3.93 -5.95
C VAL A 15 29.53 -2.74 -6.26
N ASP A 16 28.49 -3.02 -7.03
CA ASP A 16 27.42 -2.05 -7.25
C ASP A 16 26.59 -1.90 -5.97
N SER A 17 26.35 -0.64 -5.59
CA SER A 17 25.51 -0.25 -4.46
C SER A 17 24.02 -0.54 -4.68
N ALA A 18 23.58 -0.71 -5.93
CA ALA A 18 22.21 -1.07 -6.25
C ALA A 18 21.88 -2.55 -6.03
N LEU A 19 22.91 -3.42 -5.98
CA LEU A 19 22.73 -4.86 -5.81
C LEU A 19 22.63 -5.24 -4.32
N ASP A 20 21.83 -6.26 -4.05
CA ASP A 20 21.72 -6.86 -2.70
C ASP A 20 23.02 -7.60 -2.33
N LYS A 21 23.39 -7.60 -1.05
CA LYS A 21 24.61 -8.22 -0.54
C LYS A 21 24.71 -9.72 -0.82
N TYR A 22 23.59 -10.40 -0.97
CA TYR A 22 23.52 -11.82 -1.34
C TYR A 22 23.84 -12.07 -2.81
N GLN A 23 23.89 -11.02 -3.63
CA GLN A 23 24.25 -11.09 -5.05
C GLN A 23 25.72 -10.74 -5.30
N TYR A 24 26.44 -10.24 -4.27
CA TYR A 24 27.85 -9.91 -4.40
C TYR A 24 28.67 -11.20 -4.60
N LYS A 25 29.39 -11.26 -5.71
CA LYS A 25 30.40 -12.28 -6.00
C LYS A 25 31.77 -11.65 -5.99
N CYS A 26 32.73 -12.31 -5.34
CA CYS A 26 34.11 -11.84 -5.36
C CYS A 26 34.71 -12.02 -6.76
N THR A 27 35.35 -10.98 -7.28
CA THR A 27 36.05 -11.01 -8.57
C THR A 27 37.32 -11.86 -8.55
N HIS A 28 37.87 -12.16 -7.37
CA HIS A 28 39.15 -12.88 -7.22
C HIS A 28 38.99 -14.39 -6.99
N CYS A 29 38.01 -14.79 -6.18
CA CYS A 29 37.82 -16.20 -5.79
C CYS A 29 36.43 -16.74 -6.16
N GLU A 30 35.61 -15.94 -6.84
CA GLU A 30 34.25 -16.27 -7.32
C GLU A 30 33.25 -16.69 -6.22
N SER A 31 33.65 -16.67 -4.94
CA SER A 31 32.79 -17.04 -3.83
C SER A 31 31.73 -15.98 -3.57
N ALA A 32 30.54 -16.42 -3.16
CA ALA A 32 29.47 -15.53 -2.70
C ALA A 32 29.89 -14.79 -1.42
N TYR A 33 29.55 -13.51 -1.33
CA TYR A 33 29.80 -12.71 -0.13
C TYR A 33 28.97 -13.16 1.07
N ALA A 34 27.71 -13.54 0.83
CA ALA A 34 26.80 -14.04 1.85
C ALA A 34 25.82 -15.02 1.23
N VAL A 35 25.49 -16.08 1.97
CA VAL A 35 24.48 -17.08 1.60
C VAL A 35 23.34 -16.96 2.59
N LYS A 36 22.09 -16.98 2.10
CA LYS A 36 20.90 -16.96 2.96
C LYS A 36 20.79 -18.29 3.70
N THR A 37 20.37 -18.24 4.96
CA THR A 37 20.07 -19.46 5.72
C THR A 37 18.71 -20.03 5.30
N GLU A 38 18.48 -21.32 5.53
CA GLU A 38 17.20 -21.98 5.23
C GLU A 38 16.01 -21.25 5.88
N LYS A 39 16.14 -20.85 7.16
CA LYS A 39 15.13 -20.04 7.87
C LYS A 39 14.82 -18.70 7.20
N GLN A 40 15.79 -18.08 6.53
CA GLN A 40 15.58 -16.82 5.80
C GLN A 40 14.84 -17.07 4.49
N LEU A 41 15.15 -18.17 3.79
CA LEU A 41 14.46 -18.58 2.57
C LEU A 41 12.99 -18.93 2.87
N GLU A 42 12.73 -19.72 3.90
CA GLU A 42 11.37 -20.06 4.34
C GLU A 42 10.54 -18.82 4.68
N ARG A 43 11.16 -17.81 5.31
CA ARG A 43 10.49 -16.54 5.61
C ARG A 43 10.15 -15.76 4.34
N GLU A 44 11.07 -15.69 3.38
CA GLU A 44 10.83 -15.02 2.10
C GLU A 44 9.75 -15.73 1.28
N GLU A 45 9.73 -17.07 1.30
CA GLU A 45 8.67 -17.87 0.68
C GLU A 45 7.33 -17.68 1.37
N GLY A 46 7.30 -17.65 2.70
CA GLY A 46 6.11 -17.33 3.48
C GLY A 46 5.58 -15.91 3.26
N MET A 47 6.44 -14.98 2.83
CA MET A 47 6.01 -13.62 2.45
C MET A 47 5.59 -13.48 0.98
N LYS A 48 5.98 -14.42 0.10
CA LYS A 48 5.53 -14.42 -1.31
C LYS A 48 4.02 -14.68 -1.44
N ALA A 49 3.44 -15.40 -0.47
CA ALA A 49 2.00 -15.57 -0.35
C ALA A 49 1.52 -14.72 0.85
N PRO A 50 0.98 -13.51 0.66
CA PRO A 50 0.48 -12.72 1.78
C PRO A 50 -0.57 -13.55 2.52
N VAL A 51 -0.30 -13.81 3.79
CA VAL A 51 -1.26 -14.41 4.72
C VAL A 51 -2.51 -13.54 4.65
N SER A 52 -3.60 -14.14 4.14
CA SER A 52 -4.86 -13.52 3.72
C SER A 52 -4.79 -12.74 2.40
N LYS A 53 -5.40 -13.33 1.35
CA LYS A 53 -6.18 -12.49 0.43
C LYS A 53 -7.17 -11.74 1.33
N PRO A 54 -7.27 -10.40 1.28
CA PRO A 54 -8.34 -9.72 1.98
C PRO A 54 -9.63 -10.41 1.56
N PRO A 55 -10.49 -10.84 2.51
CA PRO A 55 -11.68 -11.59 2.16
C PRO A 55 -12.43 -10.74 1.14
N LEU A 56 -12.80 -11.33 0.00
CA LEU A 56 -13.48 -10.65 -1.11
C LEU A 56 -14.68 -9.80 -0.66
N THR A 57 -15.20 -10.10 0.55
CA THR A 57 -16.26 -9.38 1.26
C THR A 57 -15.90 -7.95 1.66
N TRP A 58 -14.64 -7.59 1.91
CA TRP A 58 -14.26 -6.23 2.30
C TRP A 58 -14.42 -5.20 1.17
N LYS A 59 -14.08 -5.59 -0.06
CA LYS A 59 -14.31 -4.74 -1.24
C LYS A 59 -15.81 -4.49 -1.45
N ARG A 60 -16.61 -5.55 -1.33
CA ARG A 60 -18.07 -5.50 -1.49
C ARG A 60 -18.75 -4.68 -0.37
N TRP A 61 -18.21 -4.71 0.85
CA TRP A 61 -18.67 -3.86 1.96
C TRP A 61 -18.34 -2.39 1.74
N GLY A 62 -17.13 -2.09 1.24
CA GLY A 62 -16.74 -0.74 0.84
C GLY A 62 -17.69 -0.16 -0.20
N ASP A 63 -17.99 -0.90 -1.26
CA ASP A 63 -18.86 -0.45 -2.34
C ASP A 63 -20.30 -0.14 -1.84
N MET A 64 -20.84 -0.98 -0.95
CA MET A 64 -22.16 -0.76 -0.35
C MET A 64 -22.17 0.43 0.63
N HIS A 65 -21.10 0.62 1.41
CA HIS A 65 -20.99 1.77 2.29
C HIS A 65 -20.95 3.08 1.50
N TRP A 66 -20.14 3.14 0.44
CA TRP A 66 -20.03 4.33 -0.41
C TRP A 66 -21.33 4.64 -1.15
N SER A 67 -22.07 3.63 -1.64
CA SER A 67 -23.36 3.88 -2.29
C SER A 67 -24.39 4.48 -1.33
N LEU A 68 -24.46 4.00 -0.09
CA LEU A 68 -25.33 4.57 0.94
C LEU A 68 -24.95 6.00 1.33
N VAL A 69 -23.64 6.28 1.46
CA VAL A 69 -23.14 7.63 1.76
C VAL A 69 -23.49 8.62 0.64
N ILE A 70 -23.32 8.21 -0.62
CA ILE A 70 -23.64 9.04 -1.79
C ILE A 70 -25.14 9.32 -1.84
N LEU A 71 -25.99 8.31 -1.69
CA LEU A 71 -27.45 8.48 -1.69
C LEU A 71 -27.91 9.38 -0.55
N ASN A 72 -27.34 9.22 0.66
CA ASN A 72 -27.66 10.06 1.80
C ASN A 72 -27.29 11.53 1.55
N ASN A 73 -26.11 11.80 1.01
CA ASN A 73 -25.66 13.15 0.70
C ASN A 73 -26.56 13.82 -0.36
N ILE A 74 -26.98 13.09 -1.39
CA ILE A 74 -27.95 13.60 -2.38
C ILE A 74 -29.28 13.94 -1.70
N GLY A 75 -29.77 13.08 -0.80
CA GLY A 75 -30.98 13.33 -0.03
C GLY A 75 -30.92 14.63 0.78
N VAL A 76 -29.79 14.86 1.47
CA VAL A 76 -29.55 16.09 2.25
C VAL A 76 -29.55 17.34 1.34
N VAL A 77 -28.92 17.26 0.17
CA VAL A 77 -28.92 18.37 -0.81
C VAL A 77 -30.35 18.68 -1.29
N ILE A 78 -31.14 17.66 -1.62
CA ILE A 78 -32.53 17.87 -2.06
C ILE A 78 -33.36 18.47 -0.92
N GLN A 79 -33.23 17.95 0.30
CA GLN A 79 -33.98 18.43 1.46
C GLN A 79 -33.65 19.88 1.80
N THR A 80 -32.39 20.27 1.71
CA THR A 80 -31.95 21.66 1.93
C THR A 80 -32.50 22.61 0.87
N ILE A 81 -32.53 22.21 -0.40
CA ILE A 81 -33.14 23.00 -1.48
C ILE A 81 -34.65 23.20 -1.24
N ILE A 82 -35.38 22.13 -0.92
CA ILE A 82 -36.81 22.20 -0.63
C ILE A 82 -37.08 23.13 0.56
N PHE A 83 -36.28 23.01 1.62
CA PHE A 83 -36.41 23.85 2.80
C PHE A 83 -36.16 25.33 2.48
N ALA A 84 -35.13 25.64 1.68
CA ALA A 84 -34.85 27.00 1.25
C ALA A 84 -36.02 27.60 0.45
N ILE A 85 -36.58 26.85 -0.51
CA ILE A 85 -37.73 27.29 -1.31
C ILE A 85 -38.95 27.54 -0.41
N ALA A 86 -39.27 26.60 0.49
CA ALA A 86 -40.39 26.73 1.41
C ALA A 86 -40.23 27.97 2.32
N THR A 87 -39.00 28.25 2.77
CA THR A 87 -38.70 29.43 3.59
C THR A 87 -38.91 30.73 2.81
N ILE A 88 -38.45 30.80 1.55
CA ILE A 88 -38.67 31.98 0.69
C ILE A 88 -40.16 32.21 0.47
N ILE A 89 -40.92 31.16 0.15
CA ILE A 89 -42.38 31.24 -0.01
C ILE A 89 -43.02 31.72 1.29
N GLY A 90 -42.62 31.18 2.44
CA GLY A 90 -43.13 31.58 3.75
C GLY A 90 -42.93 33.07 4.04
N ILE A 91 -41.74 33.61 3.71
CA ILE A 91 -41.44 35.05 3.86
C ILE A 91 -42.32 35.89 2.91
N LEU A 92 -42.50 35.45 1.67
CA LEU A 92 -43.28 36.20 0.68
C LEU A 92 -44.80 36.18 0.94
N VAL A 93 -45.31 35.09 1.53
CA VAL A 93 -46.74 34.90 1.79
C VAL A 93 -47.15 35.38 3.20
N ALA A 94 -46.21 35.46 4.14
CA ALA A 94 -46.51 35.97 5.48
C ALA A 94 -46.99 37.43 5.38
N PRO A 95 -48.23 37.74 5.81
CA PRO A 95 -48.66 39.12 5.93
C PRO A 95 -47.85 39.75 7.06
N LEU A 96 -47.15 40.84 6.74
CA LEU A 96 -46.51 41.75 7.72
C LEU A 96 -47.53 42.21 8.77
#